data_AF-A0A822DUJ0-F1
#
_entry.id   AF-A0A822DUJ0-F1
#
_cell.length_a   1.000
_cell.length_b   1.000
_cell.length_c   1.000
_cell.angle_alpha   90.00
_cell.angle_beta   90.00
_cell.angle_gamma   90.00
#
_symmetry.space_group_name_H-M   'P 1'
#
loop_
_entity.id
_entity.type
_entity.pdbx_description
1 polymer ?
#
loop_
_entity_poly.entity_id
_entity_poly.type
_entity_poly.pdbx_seq_one_letter_code
_entity_poly.pdbx_strand_id
1 'polypeptide(L)' 'MFPPQTGIESFKYPIIDIPMFPVSHYFDIVADRIAVNTASNRRTLLYCRQGRSRSITF' A
#
# COMPACT_ATOMS: atom_id res chain seq x y z
N MET A 1 10.51 -4.88 -8.10
CA MET A 1 9.35 -5.75 -7.77
C MET A 1 9.88 -6.76 -6.78
N PHE A 2 9.29 -6.87 -5.58
CA PHE A 2 9.72 -7.90 -4.64
C PHE A 2 9.25 -9.27 -5.16
N PRO A 3 10.10 -10.31 -5.13
CA PRO A 3 9.66 -11.65 -5.45
C PRO A 3 8.54 -12.05 -4.48
N PRO A 4 7.55 -12.87 -4.91
CA PRO A 4 6.55 -13.41 -3.98
C PRO A 4 7.28 -14.22 -2.90
N GLN A 5 7.27 -13.70 -1.68
CA GLN A 5 7.87 -14.37 -0.52
C GLN A 5 6.81 -15.25 0.13
N THR A 6 7.15 -16.50 0.39
CA THR A 6 6.29 -17.41 1.14
C THR A 6 6.02 -16.83 2.54
N GLY A 7 4.75 -16.74 2.92
CA GLY A 7 4.32 -16.19 4.21
C GLY A 7 4.10 -14.67 4.27
N ILE A 8 4.30 -13.93 3.16
CA ILE A 8 3.95 -12.51 3.09
C ILE A 8 2.77 -12.32 2.14
N GLU A 9 1.64 -11.90 2.69
CA GLU A 9 0.48 -11.46 1.91
C GLU A 9 0.83 -10.16 1.16
N SER A 10 0.66 -10.13 -0.16
CA SER A 10 1.05 -8.97 -0.98
C SER A 10 -0.10 -8.50 -1.85
N PHE A 11 -0.34 -7.19 -1.83
CA PHE A 11 -1.32 -6.49 -2.66
C PHE A 11 -0.65 -5.43 -3.50
N LYS A 12 -1.13 -5.27 -4.73
CA LYS A 12 -0.64 -4.27 -5.66
C LYS A 12 -1.79 -3.38 -6.10
N TYR A 13 -1.69 -2.09 -5.76
CA TYR A 13 -2.57 -1.06 -6.29
C TYR A 13 -1.91 -0.41 -7.52
N PRO A 14 -2.61 -0.28 -8.66
CA PRO A 14 -2.04 0.28 -9.90
C PRO A 14 -1.98 1.81 -9.87
N ILE A 15 -1.34 2.38 -8.85
CA ILE A 15 -1.24 3.83 -8.64
C ILE A 15 -0.06 4.41 -9.42
N ILE A 16 -0.37 5.31 -10.34
CA ILE A 16 0.60 6.02 -11.17
C ILE A 16 1.11 7.25 -10.41
N ASP A 17 2.41 7.50 -10.46
CA ASP A 17 3.08 8.59 -9.76
C ASP A 17 3.01 9.90 -10.56
N ILE A 18 1.79 10.41 -10.77
CA ILE A 18 1.55 11.68 -11.47
C ILE A 18 0.50 12.51 -10.70
N PRO A 19 0.57 13.86 -10.74
CA PRO A 19 -0.34 14.71 -9.99
C PRO A 19 -1.83 14.54 -10.32
N MET A 20 -2.14 14.14 -11.56
CA MET A 20 -3.52 13.97 -12.03
C MET A 20 -4.14 12.62 -11.66
N PHE A 21 -3.35 11.67 -11.14
CA PHE A 21 -3.88 10.38 -10.76
C PHE A 21 -4.75 10.55 -9.49
N PRO A 22 -6.02 10.09 -9.49
CA PRO A 22 -6.93 10.28 -8.36
C PRO A 22 -6.59 9.28 -7.23
N VAL A 23 -5.47 9.50 -6.55
CA VAL A 23 -4.95 8.60 -5.50
C VAL A 23 -5.92 8.47 -4.31
N SER A 24 -6.74 9.49 -4.08
CA SER A 24 -7.74 9.51 -3.01
C SER A 24 -8.78 8.41 -3.12
N HIS A 25 -9.07 7.91 -4.34
CA HIS A 25 -9.98 6.77 -4.53
C HIS A 25 -9.50 5.48 -3.87
N TYR A 26 -8.23 5.42 -3.45
CA TYR A 26 -7.62 4.27 -2.80
C TYR A 26 -7.42 4.45 -1.30
N PHE A 27 -7.70 5.63 -0.73
CA PHE A 27 -7.40 5.92 0.69
C PHE A 27 -8.13 4.95 1.62
N ASP A 28 -9.45 4.84 1.48
CA ASP A 28 -10.26 3.99 2.38
C ASP A 28 -9.86 2.52 2.29
N ILE A 29 -9.77 1.97 1.07
CA ILE A 29 -9.42 0.55 0.88
C ILE A 29 -8.01 0.20 1.40
N VAL A 30 -7.06 1.13 1.33
CA VAL A 30 -5.71 0.92 1.87
C VAL A 30 -5.72 1.06 3.39
N ALA A 31 -6.38 2.09 3.93
CA ALA A 31 -6.50 2.34 5.36
C ALA A 31 -7.20 1.17 6.08
N ASP A 32 -8.32 0.68 5.53
CA ASP A 32 -9.05 -0.47 6.05
C ASP A 32 -8.16 -1.72 6.12
N ARG A 33 -7.35 -1.96 5.09
CA ARG A 33 -6.44 -3.11 5.06
C ARG A 33 -5.35 -3.01 6.12
N ILE A 34 -4.79 -1.82 6.30
CA ILE A 34 -3.80 -1.57 7.37
C ILE A 34 -4.46 -1.82 8.73
N ALA A 35 -5.66 -1.26 8.96
CA ALA A 35 -6.40 -1.42 10.20
C ALA A 35 -6.72 -2.89 10.53
N VAL A 36 -7.18 -3.68 9.55
CA VAL A 36 -7.44 -5.12 9.73
C VAL A 36 -6.16 -5.87 10.14
N ASN A 37 -5.03 -5.55 9.52
CA ASN A 37 -3.74 -6.16 9.86
C ASN A 37 -3.30 -5.77 11.28
N THR A 38 -3.42 -4.49 11.63
CA THR A 38 -3.10 -3.99 12.97
C THR A 38 -3.97 -4.65 14.04
N ALA A 39 -5.28 -4.79 13.81
CA ALA A 39 -6.20 -5.48 14.71
C ALA A 39 -5.84 -6.95 14.93
N SER A 40 -5.24 -7.59 13.92
CA SER A 40 -4.74 -8.98 13.98
C SER A 40 -3.30 -9.09 14.52
N ASN A 41 -2.75 -8.02 15.09
CA ASN A 41 -1.36 -7.91 15.56
C ASN A 41 -0.31 -8.25 14.46
N ARG A 42 -0.66 -8.01 13.20
CA ARG A 42 0.24 -8.13 12.04
C ARG A 42 0.85 -6.78 11.72
N ARG A 43 1.94 -6.80 10.96
CA ARG A 43 2.63 -5.59 10.47
C ARG A 43 2.42 -5.46 8.96
N THR A 44 2.22 -4.23 8.49
CA THR A 44 2.08 -3.92 7.07
C THR A 44 3.28 -3.12 6.60
N LEU A 45 3.88 -3.53 5.48
CA LEU A 45 4.88 -2.75 4.77
C LEU A 45 4.21 -2.06 3.58
N LEU A 46 4.10 -0.74 3.63
CA LEU A 46 3.70 0.07 2.49
C LEU A 46 4.92 0.49 1.68
N TYR A 47 4.89 0.27 0.37
CA TYR A 47 6.05 0.49 -0.49
C TYR A 47 5.67 1.12 -1.83
N CYS A 48 6.47 2.08 -2.28
CA CYS A 48 6.53 2.52 -3.66
C CYS A 48 8.00 2.59 -4.12
N ARG A 49 8.24 2.64 -5.44
CA ARG A 49 9.58 2.50 -6.03
C ARG A 49 10.64 3.42 -5.40
N GLN A 50 10.26 4.65 -5.02
CA GLN A 50 11.15 5.67 -4.45
C GLN A 50 10.93 5.89 -2.94
N GLY A 51 9.84 5.37 -2.36
CA GLY A 51 9.45 5.63 -0.97
C GLY A 51 9.16 7.09 -0.62
N ARG A 52 8.76 7.94 -1.58
CA ARG A 52 8.62 9.41 -1.36
C ARG A 52 7.22 9.98 -1.63
N SER A 53 6.60 9.56 -2.72
CA SER A 53 5.31 10.08 -3.17
C SER A 53 4.21 9.13 -2.70
N ARG A 54 3.82 8.19 -3.56
CA ARG A 54 2.71 7.24 -3.32
C ARG A 54 2.67 6.60 -1.93
N SER A 55 3.76 5.98 -1.45
CA SER A 55 3.72 5.24 -0.18
C SER A 55 3.67 6.12 1.07
N ILE A 56 4.01 7.41 0.97
CA ILE A 56 3.92 8.37 2.09
C ILE A 56 2.54 9.01 2.13
N THR A 57 1.84 9.05 1.00
CA THR A 57 0.48 9.62 0.89
C THR A 57 -0.56 8.80 1.66
N PHE A 58 -0.30 7.51 1.92
CA PHE A 58 -1.16 6.60 2.67
C PHE A 58 -0.58 6.36 4.06
#